data_AF-A0A832ESD8-F1
#
_entry.id   AF-A0A832ESD8-F1
#
_cell.length_a   1.000
_cell.length_b   1.000
_cell.length_c   1.000
_cell.angle_alpha   90.00
_cell.angle_beta   90.00
_cell.angle_gamma   90.00
#
_symmetry.space_group_name_H-M   'P 1'
#
loop_
_entity.id
_entity.type
_entity.pdbx_description
1 polymer ?
#
loop_
_entity_poly.entity_id
_entity_poly.type
_entity_poly.pdbx_seq_one_letter_code
_entity_poly.pdbx_strand_id
1 'polypeptide(L)'
;MGFVVMPDHVHLAFVLGGDEESRPEGRSHTGSVSSGIVGAPFRARPTLAAVMNSFKGFTGKRINEILQRRGEVWQPAYHDHRVRDREDFVARLSYMHGNPVRKGLVRFEHEFAFSSANPRYAG
;
A
#
# COMPACT_ATOMS: atom_id res chain seq x y z
N MET A 1 3.13 -7.76 3.05
CA MET A 1 2.76 -6.80 1.98
C MET A 1 2.97 -7.49 0.64
N GLY A 2 2.14 -7.23 -0.37
CA GLY A 2 2.26 -7.81 -1.71
C GLY A 2 2.09 -6.77 -2.81
N PHE A 3 2.75 -6.97 -3.94
CA PHE A 3 2.61 -6.13 -5.15
C PHE A 3 2.75 -6.96 -6.44
N VAL A 4 2.12 -6.48 -7.51
CA VAL A 4 2.35 -6.90 -8.90
C VAL A 4 2.25 -5.68 -9.81
N VAL A 5 3.29 -5.39 -10.59
CA VAL A 5 3.31 -4.33 -11.60
C VAL A 5 3.10 -4.96 -12.97
N MET A 6 1.89 -4.81 -13.51
CA MET A 6 1.53 -5.24 -14.86
C MET A 6 1.93 -4.15 -15.87
N PRO A 7 2.01 -4.46 -17.18
CA PRO A 7 2.32 -3.46 -18.22
C PRO A 7 1.39 -2.24 -18.21
N ASP A 8 0.12 -2.42 -17.84
CA ASP A 8 -0.91 -1.37 -17.88
C ASP A 8 -1.49 -0.94 -16.51
N HIS A 9 -1.24 -1.70 -15.43
CA HIS A 9 -1.77 -1.39 -14.08
C HIS A 9 -0.92 -1.99 -12.95
N VAL A 10 -1.22 -1.65 -11.71
CA VAL A 10 -0.53 -2.18 -10.52
C VAL A 10 -1.55 -2.70 -9.51
N HIS A 11 -1.25 -3.84 -8.89
CA HIS A 11 -1.95 -4.36 -7.72
C HIS A 11 -1.07 -4.20 -6.47
N LEU A 12 -1.65 -3.64 -5.39
CA LEU A 12 -0.98 -3.44 -4.11
C LEU A 12 -1.82 -4.04 -2.98
N ALA A 13 -1.18 -4.79 -2.08
CA ALA A 13 -1.78 -5.34 -0.88
C ALA A 13 -0.96 -4.92 0.35
N PHE A 14 -1.51 -4.03 1.17
CA PHE A 14 -0.82 -3.41 2.30
C PHE A 14 -1.77 -3.16 3.48
N VAL A 15 -1.19 -2.94 4.65
CA VAL A 15 -1.91 -2.63 5.88
C VAL A 15 -1.93 -1.12 6.08
N LEU A 16 -3.11 -0.57 6.34
CA LEU A 16 -3.28 0.82 6.75
C LEU A 16 -3.29 0.89 8.28
N GLY A 17 -2.12 1.09 8.91
CA GLY A 17 -1.92 1.36 10.34
C GLY A 17 -2.72 0.48 11.33
N GLY A 18 -2.06 -0.46 12.01
CA GLY A 18 -2.68 -1.40 12.96
C GLY A 18 -3.29 -0.73 14.19
N ASP A 19 -4.44 -1.26 14.62
CA ASP A 19 -5.07 -1.17 15.95
C ASP A 19 -4.10 -0.88 17.10
N GLU A 20 -4.45 0.11 17.92
CA GLU A 20 -3.75 0.47 19.15
C GLU A 20 -4.16 -0.46 20.32
N GLU A 21 -4.54 -1.71 20.01
CA GLU A 21 -5.06 -2.69 20.97
C GLU A 21 -3.91 -3.46 21.65
N SER A 22 -2.97 -2.71 22.25
CA SER A 22 -1.91 -3.27 23.11
C SER A 22 -1.38 -2.22 24.09
N ARG A 23 -2.23 -1.34 24.63
CA ARG A 23 -1.86 -0.55 25.82
C ARG A 23 -2.53 -1.17 27.05
N PRO A 24 -1.76 -1.68 28.03
CA PRO A 24 -2.36 -2.11 29.28
C PRO A 24 -2.96 -0.89 29.97
N GLU A 25 -4.23 -1.00 30.36
CA GLU A 25 -4.88 -0.04 31.25
C GLU A 25 -4.11 -0.01 32.58
N GLY A 26 -3.48 1.13 32.87
CA GLY A 26 -2.57 1.23 34.02
C GLY A 26 -2.28 2.67 34.42
N ARG A 27 -3.10 3.16 35.36
CA ARG A 27 -2.87 4.29 36.29
C ARG A 27 -3.00 5.72 35.77
N SER A 28 -4.11 6.32 36.19
CA SER A 28 -4.24 7.74 36.50
C SER A 28 -3.20 8.16 37.55
N HIS A 29 -2.32 9.10 37.20
CA HIS A 29 -1.65 9.95 38.18
C HIS A 29 -1.88 11.41 37.80
N THR A 30 -2.51 12.09 38.74
CA THR A 30 -2.74 13.53 38.83
C THR A 30 -1.42 14.31 38.72
N GLY A 31 -1.38 15.34 37.89
CA GLY A 31 -0.26 16.29 37.82
C GLY A 31 -0.66 17.54 37.04
N SER A 32 -0.60 18.69 37.69
CA SER A 32 -0.90 20.00 37.12
C SER A 32 0.35 20.65 36.48
N VAL A 33 0.07 21.66 35.65
CA VAL A 33 0.87 22.80 35.18
C VAL A 33 1.83 22.70 33.96
N SER A 34 1.57 23.66 33.05
CA SER A 34 2.49 24.60 32.38
C SER A 34 2.97 24.33 30.95
N SER A 35 2.35 25.10 30.05
CA SER A 35 2.95 25.96 29.01
C SER A 35 3.90 25.32 27.99
N GLY A 36 3.43 25.18 26.75
CA GLY A 36 4.26 24.80 25.59
C GLY A 36 3.44 24.64 24.31
N ILE A 37 3.31 25.73 23.55
CA ILE A 37 3.20 25.85 22.10
C ILE A 37 2.81 24.58 21.31
N VAL A 38 1.65 24.68 20.63
CA VAL A 38 1.22 23.92 19.44
C VAL A 38 0.76 22.47 19.70
N GLY A 39 -0.54 22.35 19.95
CA GLY A 39 -1.29 21.13 19.68
C GLY A 39 -1.30 20.86 18.17
N ALA A 40 -0.23 20.30 17.65
CA ALA A 40 -0.30 19.55 16.40
C ALA A 40 -1.27 18.38 16.67
N PRO A 41 -2.35 18.21 15.90
CA PRO A 41 -3.27 17.11 16.14
C PRO A 41 -2.46 15.81 16.02
N PHE A 42 -2.71 14.92 16.97
CA PHE A 42 -2.42 13.48 16.90
C PHE A 42 -2.46 13.05 15.43
N ARG A 43 -1.33 12.62 14.84
CA ARG A 43 -1.23 12.32 13.40
C ARG A 43 -2.35 11.34 13.03
N ALA A 44 -3.43 11.85 12.45
CA ALA A 44 -4.58 11.05 12.07
C ALA A 44 -4.09 9.94 11.12
N ARG A 45 -4.62 8.71 11.28
CA ARG A 45 -4.29 7.61 10.38
C ARG A 45 -4.57 8.04 8.93
N PRO A 46 -3.65 7.80 8.00
CA PRO A 46 -3.88 8.18 6.62
C PRO A 46 -5.02 7.35 6.04
N THR A 47 -5.98 8.02 5.40
CA THR A 47 -7.04 7.33 4.66
C THR A 47 -6.46 6.64 3.43
N LEU A 48 -7.14 5.61 2.91
CA LEU A 48 -6.75 4.98 1.65
C LEU A 48 -6.62 6.02 0.53
N ALA A 49 -7.57 6.96 0.45
CA ALA A 49 -7.54 8.04 -0.54
C ALA A 49 -6.27 8.91 -0.42
N ALA A 50 -5.86 9.26 0.80
CA ALA A 50 -4.64 10.03 1.03
C ALA A 50 -3.39 9.25 0.58
N VAL A 51 -3.31 7.95 0.89
CA VAL A 51 -2.22 7.08 0.44
C VAL A 51 -2.19 6.97 -1.09
N MET A 52 -3.33 6.72 -1.72
CA MET A 52 -3.41 6.58 -3.18
C MET A 52 -3.09 7.88 -3.90
N ASN A 53 -3.52 9.04 -3.37
CA ASN A 53 -3.19 10.35 -3.94
C ASN A 53 -1.67 10.60 -3.88
N SER A 54 -1.05 10.33 -2.72
CA SER A 54 0.40 10.46 -2.56
C SER A 54 1.16 9.52 -3.49
N PHE A 55 0.76 8.24 -3.54
CA PHE A 55 1.36 7.23 -4.40
C PHE A 55 1.32 7.63 -5.87
N LYS A 56 0.12 7.96 -6.40
CA LYS A 56 -0.06 8.33 -7.81
C LYS A 56 0.68 9.61 -8.17
N GLY A 57 0.62 10.62 -7.31
CA GLY A 57 1.31 11.89 -7.53
C GLY A 57 2.82 11.75 -7.57
N PHE A 58 3.40 11.07 -6.58
CA PHE A 58 4.84 10.84 -6.51
C PHE A 58 5.35 9.97 -7.67
N THR A 59 4.75 8.81 -7.87
CA THR A 59 5.20 7.86 -8.89
C THR A 59 4.94 8.39 -10.30
N GLY A 60 3.80 9.03 -10.55
CA GLY A 60 3.49 9.61 -11.86
C GLY A 60 4.50 10.69 -12.25
N LYS A 61 4.86 11.58 -11.32
CA LYS A 61 5.92 12.57 -11.53
C LYS A 61 7.25 11.89 -11.86
N ARG A 62 7.65 10.90 -11.05
CA ARG A 62 8.94 10.21 -11.23
C ARG A 62 9.02 9.42 -12.53
N ILE A 63 7.94 8.76 -12.93
CA ILE A 63 7.84 8.03 -14.21
C ILE A 63 7.99 9.01 -15.38
N ASN A 64 7.30 10.16 -15.33
CA ASN A 64 7.41 11.19 -16.36
C ASN A 64 8.84 11.74 -16.49
N GLU A 65 9.51 11.98 -15.38
CA GLU A 65 10.93 12.41 -15.37
C GLU A 65 11.84 11.37 -16.02
N ILE A 66 11.72 10.10 -15.64
CA ILE A 66 12.57 9.00 -16.16
C ILE A 66 12.34 8.79 -17.66
N LEU A 67 11.08 8.84 -18.09
CA LEU A 67 10.70 8.62 -19.49
C LEU A 67 10.74 9.90 -20.34
N GLN A 68 11.18 11.03 -19.78
CA GLN A 68 11.22 12.34 -20.42
C GLN A 68 9.90 12.74 -21.10
N ARG A 69 8.78 12.38 -20.48
CA ARG A 69 7.43 12.65 -20.97
C ARG A 69 6.66 13.57 -20.03
N ARG A 70 5.49 14.03 -20.47
CA ARG A 70 4.56 14.84 -19.69
C ARG A 70 3.14 14.25 -19.78
N GLY A 71 2.26 14.71 -18.90
CA GLY A 71 0.85 14.28 -18.85
C GLY A 71 0.56 13.27 -17.74
N GLU A 72 -0.66 12.76 -17.74
CA GLU A 72 -1.12 11.80 -16.74
C GLU A 72 -0.53 10.40 -17.00
N VAL A 73 -0.04 9.78 -15.93
CA VAL A 73 0.44 8.39 -15.95
C VAL A 73 -0.64 7.44 -15.43
N TRP A 74 -1.36 7.86 -14.39
CA TRP A 74 -2.36 7.04 -13.72
C TRP A 74 -3.77 7.48 -14.10
N GLN A 75 -4.67 6.51 -14.27
CA GLN A 75 -6.10 6.79 -14.31
C GLN A 75 -6.57 7.51 -13.02
N PRO A 76 -7.58 8.39 -13.08
CA PRO A 76 -8.04 9.15 -11.91
C PRO A 76 -8.51 8.27 -10.75
N ALA A 77 -9.35 7.26 -11.03
CA ALA A 77 -9.92 6.37 -10.02
C ALA A 77 -8.99 5.21 -9.62
N TYR A 78 -9.30 4.53 -8.52
CA TYR A 78 -8.66 3.27 -8.13
C TYR A 78 -9.72 2.30 -7.63
N HIS A 79 -9.43 1.01 -7.71
CA HIS A 79 -10.27 -0.04 -7.16
C HIS A 79 -9.70 -0.48 -5.82
N ASP A 80 -10.53 -0.54 -4.78
CA ASP A 80 -10.14 -1.01 -3.45
C ASP A 80 -10.97 -2.20 -3.00
N HIS A 81 -10.35 -3.06 -2.18
CA HIS A 81 -11.01 -4.17 -1.51
C HIS A 81 -10.46 -4.28 -0.10
N ARG A 82 -11.34 -4.16 0.90
CA ARG A 82 -10.96 -4.34 2.31
C ARG A 82 -10.89 -5.82 2.63
N VAL A 83 -9.67 -6.30 2.88
CA VAL A 83 -9.39 -7.66 3.36
C VAL A 83 -9.94 -7.83 4.78
N ARG A 84 -10.68 -8.92 5.00
CA ARG A 84 -11.42 -9.15 6.26
C ARG A 84 -10.73 -10.12 7.20
N ASP A 85 -10.07 -11.12 6.64
CA ASP A 85 -9.42 -12.21 7.36
C ASP A 85 -8.21 -12.73 6.57
N ARG A 86 -7.56 -13.76 7.13
CA ARG A 86 -6.35 -14.34 6.55
C ARG A 86 -6.65 -15.09 5.26
N GLU A 87 -7.79 -15.76 5.18
CA GLU A 87 -8.22 -16.54 4.03
C GLU A 87 -8.48 -15.63 2.81
N ASP A 88 -9.20 -14.52 3.00
CA ASP A 88 -9.38 -13.48 1.97
C ASP A 88 -8.04 -12.86 1.60
N PHE A 89 -7.15 -12.59 2.58
CA PHE A 89 -5.81 -12.09 2.27
C PHE A 89 -5.05 -13.01 1.32
N VAL A 90 -4.98 -14.31 1.66
CA VAL A 90 -4.28 -15.32 0.85
C VAL A 90 -4.93 -15.44 -0.53
N ALA A 91 -6.27 -15.51 -0.60
CA ALA A 91 -6.98 -15.62 -1.87
C ALA A 91 -6.71 -14.41 -2.79
N ARG A 92 -6.71 -13.19 -2.24
CA ARG A 92 -6.41 -11.96 -3.00
C ARG A 92 -4.95 -11.90 -3.43
N LEU A 93 -4.02 -12.28 -2.55
CA LEU A 93 -2.59 -12.32 -2.84
C LEU A 93 -2.28 -13.33 -3.95
N SER A 94 -2.81 -14.55 -3.86
CA SER A 94 -2.69 -15.55 -4.93
C SER A 94 -3.35 -15.09 -6.23
N TYR A 95 -4.51 -14.42 -6.15
CA TYR A 95 -5.13 -13.86 -7.34
C TYR A 95 -4.22 -12.85 -8.04
N MET A 96 -3.71 -11.84 -7.33
CA MET A 96 -2.82 -10.85 -7.93
C MET A 96 -1.53 -11.46 -8.48
N HIS A 97 -0.89 -12.38 -7.73
CA HIS A 97 0.33 -13.09 -8.16
C HIS A 97 0.12 -13.95 -9.41
N GLY A 98 -1.10 -14.49 -9.59
CA GLY A 98 -1.47 -15.25 -10.80
C GLY A 98 -1.81 -14.39 -12.03
N ASN A 99 -1.95 -13.06 -11.90
CA ASN A 99 -2.33 -12.20 -13.04
C ASN A 99 -1.32 -12.21 -14.21
N PRO A 100 0.00 -12.17 -13.98
CA PRO A 100 0.99 -12.34 -15.05
C PRO A 100 0.83 -13.65 -15.81
N VAL A 101 0.53 -14.76 -15.12
CA VAL A 101 0.29 -16.08 -15.74
C VAL A 101 -1.00 -16.06 -16.56
N ARG A 102 -2.10 -15.54 -16.01
CA ARG A 102 -3.39 -15.41 -16.73
C ARG A 102 -3.28 -14.52 -17.97
N LYS A 103 -2.37 -13.55 -17.98
CA LYS A 103 -2.06 -12.68 -19.12
C LYS A 103 -1.03 -13.28 -20.08
N GLY A 104 -0.50 -14.47 -19.80
CA GLY A 104 0.48 -15.16 -20.66
C GLY A 104 1.88 -14.54 -20.66
N LEU A 105 2.22 -13.73 -19.66
CA LEU A 105 3.53 -13.08 -19.56
C LEU A 105 4.64 -14.03 -19.08
N VAL A 106 4.27 -15.01 -18.26
CA VAL A 106 5.15 -16.03 -17.69
C VAL A 106 4.38 -17.34 -17.51
N ARG A 107 5.09 -18.46 -17.30
CA ARG A 107 4.46 -19.76 -17.04
C ARG A 107 4.13 -19.94 -15.56
N PHE A 108 4.97 -19.43 -14.68
CA PHE A 108 4.80 -19.52 -13.22
C PHE A 108 4.87 -18.15 -12.55
N GLU A 109 4.12 -17.97 -11.47
CA GLU A 109 4.00 -16.68 -10.77
C GLU A 109 5.36 -16.12 -10.30
N HIS A 110 6.24 -17.01 -9.84
CA HIS A 110 7.57 -16.66 -9.33
C HIS A 110 8.57 -16.23 -10.42
N GLU A 111 8.28 -16.47 -11.70
CA GLU A 111 9.12 -16.04 -12.81
C GLU A 111 8.91 -14.56 -13.16
N PHE A 112 7.79 -13.97 -12.76
CA PHE A 112 7.49 -12.59 -13.14
C PHE A 112 8.32 -11.60 -12.32
N ALA A 113 9.27 -10.94 -12.99
CA ALA A 113 10.27 -10.08 -12.36
C ALA A 113 9.69 -8.87 -11.59
N PHE A 114 8.45 -8.46 -11.88
CA PHE A 114 7.83 -7.28 -11.26
C PHE A 114 6.69 -7.64 -10.28
N SER A 115 6.80 -8.81 -9.65
CA SER A 115 5.86 -9.31 -8.64
C SER A 115 6.58 -9.72 -7.37
N SER A 116 5.97 -9.46 -6.23
CA SER A 116 6.38 -10.00 -4.92
C SER A 116 6.31 -11.53 -4.79
N ALA A 117 5.71 -12.23 -5.76
CA ALA A 117 5.81 -13.69 -5.86
C ALA A 117 7.21 -14.16 -6.29
N ASN A 118 7.99 -13.28 -6.91
CA ASN A 118 9.35 -13.58 -7.30
C ASN A 118 10.25 -13.65 -6.06
N PRO A 119 11.02 -14.74 -5.86
CA PRO A 119 11.91 -14.92 -4.72
C PRO A 119 12.94 -13.80 -4.53
N ARG A 120 13.23 -13.01 -5.57
CA ARG A 120 14.06 -11.80 -5.46
C ARG A 120 13.55 -10.81 -4.40
N TYR A 121 12.24 -10.82 -4.11
CA TYR A 121 11.61 -9.95 -3.13
C TYR A 121 11.19 -10.69 -1.86
N ALA A 122 11.47 -12.00 -1.76
CA ALA A 122 11.37 -12.73 -0.50
C ALA A 122 12.57 -12.30 0.36
N GLY A 123 12.29 -11.59 1.45
CA GLY A 123 13.30 -11.18 2.44
C GLY A 123 13.83 -12.36 3.24
#